data_AF-A0A0F9CNF5-F1
#
_entry.id   AF-A0A0F9CNF5-F1
#
_cell.length_a   1.000
_cell.length_b   1.000
_cell.length_c   1.000
_cell.angle_alpha   90.00
_cell.angle_beta   90.00
_cell.angle_gamma   90.00
#
_symmetry.space_group_name_H-M   'P 1'
#
loop_
_entity.id
_entity.type
_entity.pdbx_description
1 polymer ?
#
loop_
_entity_poly.entity_id
_entity_poly.type
_entity_poly.pdbx_seq_one_letter_code
_entity_poly.pdbx_strand_id
1 'polypeptide(L)'
;AVAPVVPGVPGASGPLGEGETWDDRWKQVQDFLEKQGEETPEEKKYREDQEATLKRLMDLAEDLAEAGRPSEELVNLRTAILQQQKVLADLTPTKYLETEPGLKAVGVTQAFLERRVAAERDPIASALSNMLISESLISQQIAGEKAGIQAQMEAAETVFGLRKEIAGLRPEAAELPAGVQSEMLKRFLWPKEEGDELLSVSEAKSLGVPYGTTKSQAAAMGITPAAPTPTPTPTPTVDYRNILYNVGLPVNIATTKGELTKGSLDKLVNAGMPVDTAQGIYDAIIQGYTLEDVRQYLRENGVDPAILDIFMMTLQGYKEGDELDALIEKYL
;
A
#
# COMPACT_ATOMS: atom_id res chain seq x y z
N ALA A 1 28.31 28.94 -31.73
CA ALA A 1 27.44 27.78 -31.97
C ALA A 1 26.15 28.01 -31.20
N VAL A 2 25.02 28.02 -31.89
CA VAL A 2 23.69 28.21 -31.28
C VAL A 2 23.28 26.84 -30.75
N ALA A 3 23.06 26.72 -29.43
CA ALA A 3 22.55 25.48 -28.85
C ALA A 3 21.16 25.17 -29.44
N PRO A 4 20.87 23.91 -29.82
CA PRO A 4 19.53 23.56 -30.27
C PRO A 4 18.55 23.75 -29.10
N VAL A 5 17.54 24.58 -29.31
CA VAL A 5 16.39 24.69 -28.41
C VAL A 5 15.61 23.39 -28.56
N VAL A 6 15.69 22.50 -27.56
CA VAL A 6 14.82 21.32 -27.50
C VAL A 6 13.39 21.84 -27.30
N PRO A 7 12.46 21.62 -28.26
CA PRO A 7 11.07 22.05 -28.08
C PRO A 7 10.49 21.31 -26.88
N GLY A 8 10.07 22.06 -25.85
CA GLY A 8 9.38 21.49 -24.69
C GLY A 8 8.13 20.76 -25.15
N VAL A 9 7.91 19.53 -24.65
CA VAL A 9 6.69 18.75 -24.89
C VAL A 9 5.50 19.61 -24.46
N PRO A 10 4.65 20.10 -25.39
CA PRO A 10 3.56 20.97 -25.03
C PRO A 10 2.50 20.16 -24.27
N GLY A 11 2.15 20.58 -23.06
CA GLY A 11 0.90 20.17 -22.40
C GLY A 11 0.93 19.01 -21.41
N ALA A 12 2.07 18.36 -21.15
CA ALA A 12 2.11 17.18 -20.26
C ALA A 12 1.80 17.47 -18.77
N SER A 13 1.92 18.72 -18.31
CA SER A 13 1.89 19.07 -16.87
C SER A 13 0.63 19.82 -16.40
N GLY A 14 -0.36 20.05 -17.28
CA GLY A 14 -1.61 20.75 -16.92
C GLY A 14 -2.75 19.79 -16.48
N PRO A 15 -3.76 20.26 -15.73
CA PRO A 15 -5.01 19.51 -15.57
C PRO A 15 -5.65 19.26 -16.95
N LEU A 16 -6.32 18.11 -17.13
CA LEU A 16 -7.06 17.80 -18.36
C LEU A 16 -8.04 18.95 -18.67
N GLY A 17 -8.08 19.39 -19.94
CA GLY A 17 -9.10 20.34 -20.39
C GLY A 17 -10.50 19.73 -20.29
N GLU A 18 -11.54 20.58 -20.15
CA GLU A 18 -12.93 20.09 -20.23
C GLU A 18 -13.16 19.34 -21.55
N GLY A 19 -13.41 18.04 -21.44
CA GLY A 19 -13.68 17.15 -22.58
C GLY A 19 -12.47 16.43 -23.17
N GLU A 20 -11.27 16.66 -22.66
CA GLU A 20 -10.07 15.91 -23.08
C GLU A 20 -9.97 14.60 -22.28
N THR A 21 -9.92 13.47 -22.98
CA THR A 21 -9.73 12.16 -22.34
C THR A 21 -8.25 11.80 -22.24
N TRP A 22 -7.90 10.87 -21.36
CA TRP A 22 -6.53 10.36 -21.27
C TRP A 22 -6.05 9.71 -22.58
N ASP A 23 -6.95 9.06 -23.30
CA ASP A 23 -6.70 8.51 -24.65
C ASP A 23 -6.30 9.60 -25.66
N ASP A 24 -6.95 10.77 -25.62
CA ASP A 24 -6.63 11.90 -26.51
C ASP A 24 -5.22 12.43 -26.25
N ARG A 25 -4.83 12.49 -24.98
CA ARG A 25 -3.46 12.86 -24.56
C ARG A 25 -2.43 11.83 -24.99
N TRP A 26 -2.74 10.54 -24.84
CA TRP A 26 -1.84 9.46 -25.27
C TRP A 26 -1.55 9.53 -26.76
N LYS A 27 -2.60 9.78 -27.55
CA LYS A 27 -2.48 9.92 -29.00
C LYS A 27 -1.59 11.10 -29.40
N GLN A 28 -1.68 12.24 -28.70
CA GLN A 28 -0.78 13.38 -28.94
C GLN A 28 0.68 13.06 -28.61
N VAL A 29 0.94 12.30 -27.55
CA VAL A 29 2.29 11.87 -27.18
C VAL A 29 2.85 10.88 -28.20
N GLN A 30 2.05 9.90 -28.64
CA GLN A 30 2.47 8.96 -29.71
C GLN A 30 2.75 9.68 -31.03
N ASP A 31 1.88 10.60 -31.45
CA ASP A 31 2.07 11.40 -32.68
C ASP A 31 3.33 12.28 -32.61
N PHE A 32 3.74 12.72 -31.41
CA PHE A 32 4.98 13.46 -31.20
C PHE A 32 6.21 12.56 -31.31
N LEU A 33 6.13 11.35 -30.75
CA LEU A 33 7.22 10.36 -30.77
C LEU A 33 7.43 9.77 -32.17
N GLU A 34 6.36 9.50 -32.94
CA GLU A 34 6.46 8.99 -34.32
C GLU A 34 7.04 10.00 -35.32
N LYS A 35 7.00 11.30 -35.03
CA LYS A 35 7.53 12.34 -35.92
C LYS A 35 9.05 12.52 -35.86
N GLN A 36 9.76 11.84 -34.95
CA GLN A 36 11.22 11.81 -34.97
C GLN A 36 11.69 10.81 -36.04
N GLY A 37 12.63 11.21 -36.91
CA GLY A 37 13.01 10.50 -38.15
C GLY A 37 13.64 9.12 -37.96
N GLU A 38 14.33 8.58 -38.98
CA GLU A 38 14.91 7.21 -38.96
C GLU A 38 15.80 6.97 -37.72
N GLU A 39 15.22 6.32 -36.71
CA GLU A 39 15.86 6.03 -35.43
C GLU A 39 16.86 4.89 -35.55
N THR A 40 17.98 5.05 -34.85
CA THR A 40 18.90 3.95 -34.57
C THR A 40 18.26 2.91 -33.64
N PRO A 41 18.74 1.64 -33.64
CA PRO A 41 18.21 0.61 -32.75
C PRO A 41 18.28 0.95 -31.24
N GLU A 42 19.26 1.76 -30.84
CA GLU A 42 19.38 2.25 -29.46
C GLU A 42 18.35 3.32 -29.13
N GLU A 43 18.09 4.26 -30.05
CA GLU A 43 17.04 5.28 -29.91
C GLU A 43 15.66 4.62 -29.87
N LYS A 44 15.43 3.60 -30.70
CA LYS A 44 14.19 2.82 -30.69
C LYS A 44 13.94 2.17 -29.34
N LYS A 45 14.95 1.52 -28.76
CA LYS A 45 14.84 0.89 -27.43
C LYS A 45 14.60 1.93 -26.33
N TYR A 46 15.25 3.08 -26.42
CA TYR A 46 15.06 4.18 -25.49
C TYR A 46 13.64 4.77 -25.59
N ARG A 47 13.09 4.92 -26.81
CA ARG A 47 11.71 5.33 -27.05
C ARG A 47 10.72 4.31 -26.48
N GLU A 48 10.91 3.02 -26.74
CA GLU A 48 10.05 1.95 -26.20
C GLU A 48 10.04 1.96 -24.65
N ASP A 49 11.19 2.17 -24.01
CA ASP A 49 11.30 2.34 -22.56
C ASP A 49 10.54 3.58 -22.05
N GLN A 50 10.60 4.70 -22.79
CA GLN A 50 9.88 5.93 -22.46
C GLN A 50 8.36 5.75 -22.60
N GLU A 51 7.90 5.11 -23.68
CA GLU A 51 6.50 4.78 -23.91
C GLU A 51 5.95 3.87 -22.80
N ALA A 52 6.69 2.83 -22.41
CA ALA A 52 6.29 1.94 -21.32
C ALA A 52 6.18 2.68 -19.97
N THR A 53 7.08 3.62 -19.70
CA THR A 53 7.07 4.42 -18.47
C THR A 53 5.92 5.42 -18.45
N LEU A 54 5.67 6.08 -19.59
CA LEU A 54 4.55 7.03 -19.74
C LEU A 54 3.20 6.32 -19.63
N LYS A 55 3.06 5.14 -20.23
CA LYS A 55 1.87 4.31 -20.09
C LYS A 55 1.61 3.98 -18.61
N ARG A 56 2.64 3.56 -17.87
CA ARG A 56 2.52 3.28 -16.44
C ARG A 56 2.09 4.51 -15.62
N LEU A 57 2.60 5.69 -15.95
CA LEU A 57 2.19 6.95 -15.30
C LEU A 57 0.73 7.31 -15.61
N MET A 58 0.27 7.04 -16.83
CA MET A 58 -1.13 7.24 -17.20
C MET A 58 -2.06 6.26 -16.50
N ASP A 59 -1.71 4.96 -16.47
CA ASP A 59 -2.46 3.93 -15.73
C ASP A 59 -2.61 4.35 -14.26
N LEU A 60 -1.52 4.82 -13.62
CA LEU A 60 -1.55 5.33 -12.24
C LEU A 60 -2.41 6.60 -12.08
N ALA A 61 -2.41 7.49 -13.07
CA ALA A 61 -3.24 8.70 -13.04
C ALA A 61 -4.73 8.39 -13.23
N GLU A 62 -5.05 7.37 -14.02
CA GLU A 62 -6.40 6.82 -14.18
C GLU A 62 -6.86 6.14 -12.88
N ASP A 63 -6.02 5.31 -12.26
CA ASP A 63 -6.26 4.71 -10.94
C ASP A 63 -6.52 5.79 -9.88
N LEU A 64 -5.76 6.90 -9.90
CA LEU A 64 -5.96 8.03 -8.99
C LEU A 64 -7.30 8.76 -9.24
N ALA A 65 -7.69 8.88 -10.51
CA ALA A 65 -8.96 9.48 -10.90
C ALA A 65 -10.15 8.59 -10.50
N GLU A 66 -10.01 7.27 -10.62
CA GLU A 66 -10.99 6.28 -10.16
C GLU A 66 -11.07 6.24 -8.64
N ALA A 67 -9.94 6.22 -7.93
CA ALA A 67 -9.88 6.31 -6.46
C ALA A 67 -10.44 7.64 -5.93
N GLY A 68 -10.40 8.70 -6.75
CA GLY A 68 -11.02 9.99 -6.45
C GLY A 68 -12.55 9.99 -6.56
N ARG A 69 -13.15 9.02 -7.25
CA ARG A 69 -14.61 8.87 -7.29
C ARG A 69 -15.07 8.23 -5.98
N PRO A 70 -16.15 8.74 -5.35
CA PRO A 70 -16.70 8.08 -4.18
C PRO A 70 -17.13 6.68 -4.60
N SER A 71 -16.60 5.66 -3.93
CA SER A 71 -16.97 4.27 -4.23
C SER A 71 -18.48 4.09 -4.13
N GLU A 72 -19.05 3.20 -4.94
CA GLU A 72 -20.49 2.91 -4.91
C GLU A 72 -20.95 2.53 -3.50
N GLU A 73 -20.10 1.82 -2.75
CA GLU A 73 -20.29 1.50 -1.34
C GLU A 73 -20.42 2.76 -0.46
N LEU A 74 -19.54 3.75 -0.64
CA LEU A 74 -19.57 4.99 0.14
C LEU A 74 -20.79 5.86 -0.22
N VAL A 75 -21.20 5.85 -1.49
CA VAL A 75 -22.45 6.51 -1.94
C VAL A 75 -23.68 5.84 -1.31
N ASN A 76 -23.74 4.51 -1.33
CA ASN A 76 -24.82 3.73 -0.73
C ASN A 76 -24.88 3.94 0.79
N LEU A 77 -23.72 3.93 1.46
CA LEU A 77 -23.61 4.18 2.90
C LEU A 77 -24.08 5.59 3.27
N ARG A 78 -23.65 6.62 2.54
CA ARG A 78 -24.13 8.00 2.74
C ARG A 78 -25.64 8.13 2.55
N THR A 79 -26.18 7.44 1.55
CA THR A 79 -27.63 7.41 1.30
C THR A 79 -28.37 6.78 2.48
N ALA A 80 -27.86 5.67 3.03
CA ALA A 80 -28.43 5.02 4.21
C ALA A 80 -28.34 5.91 5.46
N ILE A 81 -27.21 6.61 5.67
CA ILE A 81 -27.03 7.60 6.74
C ILE A 81 -28.09 8.70 6.65
N LEU A 82 -28.29 9.28 5.48
CA LEU A 82 -29.29 10.33 5.25
C LEU A 82 -30.71 9.83 5.51
N GLN A 83 -31.03 8.60 5.09
CA GLN A 83 -32.32 7.98 5.37
C GLN A 83 -32.54 7.80 6.88
N GLN A 84 -31.56 7.28 7.62
CA GLN A 84 -31.70 7.09 9.07
C GLN A 84 -31.77 8.43 9.83
N GLN A 85 -31.01 9.44 9.41
CA GLN A 85 -31.13 10.80 9.96
C GLN A 85 -32.53 11.38 9.75
N LYS A 86 -33.13 11.17 8.58
CA LYS A 86 -34.50 11.58 8.30
C LYS A 86 -35.50 10.86 9.20
N VAL A 87 -35.37 9.54 9.35
CA VAL A 87 -36.23 8.75 10.24
C VAL A 87 -36.13 9.25 11.69
N LEU A 88 -34.92 9.51 12.18
CA LEU A 88 -34.70 10.09 13.52
C LEU A 88 -35.30 11.49 13.68
N ALA A 89 -35.21 12.33 12.66
CA ALA A 89 -35.80 13.67 12.67
C ALA A 89 -37.33 13.61 12.66
N ASP A 90 -37.91 12.61 12.00
CA ASP A 90 -39.34 12.39 11.91
C ASP A 90 -39.92 11.69 13.17
N LEU A 91 -39.09 10.97 13.94
CA LEU A 91 -39.45 10.36 15.23
C LEU A 91 -39.60 11.42 16.33
N THR A 92 -40.73 12.12 16.29
CA THR A 92 -41.17 13.08 17.30
C THR A 92 -42.50 12.62 17.92
N PRO A 93 -42.81 12.98 19.19
CA PRO A 93 -44.07 12.60 19.82
C PRO A 93 -45.31 13.01 19.01
N THR A 94 -45.27 14.16 18.34
CA THR A 94 -46.34 14.65 17.48
C THR A 94 -46.54 13.79 16.24
N LYS A 95 -45.47 13.49 15.49
CA LYS A 95 -45.55 12.61 14.30
C LYS A 95 -45.87 11.15 14.67
N TYR A 96 -45.45 10.71 15.85
CA TYR A 96 -45.82 9.39 16.35
C TYR A 96 -47.34 9.25 16.56
N LEU A 97 -47.98 10.29 17.09
CA LEU A 97 -49.45 10.33 17.21
C LEU A 97 -50.18 10.45 15.86
N GLU A 98 -49.53 10.96 14.82
CA GLU A 98 -50.09 11.00 13.47
C GLU A 98 -50.06 9.62 12.80
N THR A 99 -49.01 8.85 13.04
CA THR A 99 -48.82 7.50 12.48
C THR A 99 -49.65 6.43 13.21
N GLU A 100 -49.92 6.61 14.51
CA GLU A 100 -50.77 5.71 15.29
C GLU A 100 -52.05 6.40 15.82
N PRO A 101 -53.10 6.55 14.98
CA PRO A 101 -54.32 7.24 15.37
C PRO A 101 -55.07 6.56 16.54
N GLY A 102 -54.85 5.25 16.75
CA GLY A 102 -55.43 4.51 17.87
C GLY A 102 -54.98 5.02 19.25
N LEU A 103 -53.75 5.55 19.36
CA LEU A 103 -53.22 6.07 20.63
C LEU A 103 -53.88 7.38 21.07
N LYS A 104 -54.43 8.17 20.12
CA LYS A 104 -55.15 9.41 20.43
C LYS A 104 -56.41 9.14 21.24
N ALA A 105 -57.07 8.01 21.01
CA ALA A 105 -58.33 7.66 21.70
C ALA A 105 -58.11 7.18 23.15
N VAL A 106 -56.91 6.73 23.49
CA VAL A 106 -56.62 6.06 24.77
C VAL A 106 -56.13 7.04 25.86
N GLY A 107 -55.99 8.33 25.55
CA GLY A 107 -55.57 9.33 26.55
C GLY A 107 -54.13 9.13 27.02
N VAL A 108 -53.25 8.72 26.12
CA VAL A 108 -51.84 8.45 26.40
C VAL A 108 -51.14 9.71 26.91
N THR A 109 -50.46 9.60 28.05
CA THR A 109 -49.73 10.74 28.64
C THR A 109 -48.51 11.12 27.80
N GLN A 110 -48.16 12.41 27.80
CA GLN A 110 -46.95 12.92 27.14
C GLN A 110 -45.69 12.17 27.57
N ALA A 111 -45.57 11.85 28.86
CA ALA A 111 -44.44 11.10 29.42
C ALA A 111 -44.35 9.64 28.92
N PHE A 112 -45.45 9.04 28.46
CA PHE A 112 -45.41 7.73 27.79
C PHE A 112 -44.90 7.87 26.36
N LEU A 113 -45.41 8.86 25.61
CA LEU A 113 -44.98 9.11 24.23
C LEU A 113 -43.49 9.42 24.15
N GLU A 114 -42.98 10.25 25.05
CA GLU A 114 -41.56 10.58 25.13
C GLU A 114 -40.71 9.33 25.41
N ARG A 115 -41.14 8.46 26.33
CA ARG A 115 -40.45 7.19 26.61
C ARG A 115 -40.50 6.24 25.42
N ARG A 116 -41.62 6.16 24.72
CA ARG A 116 -41.78 5.29 23.55
C ARG A 116 -40.92 5.78 22.37
N VAL A 117 -40.97 7.07 22.08
CA VAL A 117 -40.13 7.70 21.05
C VAL A 117 -38.65 7.54 21.41
N ALA A 118 -38.26 7.72 22.67
CA ALA A 118 -36.88 7.47 23.09
C ALA A 118 -36.46 6.01 22.84
N ALA A 119 -37.31 5.04 23.22
CA ALA A 119 -37.04 3.62 23.00
C ALA A 119 -36.92 3.24 21.51
N GLU A 120 -37.66 3.90 20.62
CA GLU A 120 -37.55 3.68 19.17
C GLU A 120 -36.38 4.44 18.53
N ARG A 121 -35.97 5.59 19.10
CA ARG A 121 -34.82 6.36 18.61
C ARG A 121 -33.49 5.72 18.96
N ASP A 122 -33.37 5.07 20.12
CA ASP A 122 -32.12 4.44 20.59
C ASP A 122 -31.48 3.46 19.57
N PRO A 123 -32.17 2.43 19.06
CA PRO A 123 -31.58 1.50 18.10
C PRO A 123 -31.18 2.19 16.79
N ILE A 124 -31.94 3.20 16.35
CA ILE A 124 -31.64 3.95 15.13
C ILE A 124 -30.42 4.85 15.32
N ALA A 125 -30.30 5.50 16.47
CA ALA A 125 -29.13 6.31 16.82
C ALA A 125 -27.86 5.44 16.90
N SER A 126 -27.96 4.23 17.46
CA SER A 126 -26.86 3.26 17.49
C SER A 126 -26.47 2.80 16.09
N ALA A 127 -27.45 2.44 15.25
CA ALA A 127 -27.19 2.07 13.85
C ALA A 127 -26.53 3.22 13.06
N LEU A 128 -26.99 4.45 13.24
CA LEU A 128 -26.40 5.64 12.64
C LEU A 128 -24.95 5.85 13.09
N SER A 129 -24.66 5.67 14.38
CA SER A 129 -23.29 5.74 14.90
C SER A 129 -22.37 4.72 14.23
N ASN A 130 -22.82 3.47 14.07
CA ASN A 130 -22.04 2.42 13.41
C ASN A 130 -21.79 2.74 11.93
N MET A 131 -22.80 3.26 11.22
CA MET A 131 -22.64 3.67 9.82
C MET A 131 -21.66 4.84 9.67
N LEU A 132 -21.68 5.83 10.57
CA LEU A 132 -20.74 6.96 10.55
C LEU A 132 -19.30 6.51 10.84
N ILE A 133 -19.12 5.56 11.76
CA ILE A 133 -17.80 4.93 11.99
C ILE A 133 -17.34 4.21 10.72
N SER A 134 -18.22 3.43 10.09
CA SER A 134 -17.92 2.76 8.82
C SER A 134 -17.55 3.75 7.72
N GLU A 135 -18.25 4.87 7.60
CA GLU A 135 -17.95 5.91 6.61
C GLU A 135 -16.57 6.52 6.84
N SER A 136 -16.22 6.80 8.11
CA SER A 136 -14.90 7.30 8.48
C SER A 136 -13.79 6.31 8.13
N LEU A 137 -14.00 5.02 8.35
CA LEU A 137 -13.00 3.98 8.05
C LEU A 137 -12.79 3.85 6.53
N ILE A 138 -13.87 3.75 5.75
CA ILE A 138 -13.79 3.67 4.29
C ILE A 138 -13.13 4.94 3.73
N SER A 139 -13.49 6.12 4.26
CA SER A 139 -12.88 7.39 3.82
C SER A 139 -11.38 7.46 4.12
N GLN A 140 -10.94 6.93 5.27
CA GLN A 140 -9.52 6.85 5.62
C GLN A 140 -8.76 5.89 4.70
N GLN A 141 -9.36 4.75 4.36
CA GLN A 141 -8.78 3.79 3.43
C GLN A 141 -8.58 4.42 2.05
N ILE A 142 -9.61 5.04 1.47
CA ILE A 142 -9.54 5.72 0.18
C ILE A 142 -8.47 6.83 0.20
N ALA A 143 -8.38 7.59 1.30
CA ALA A 143 -7.35 8.61 1.45
C ALA A 143 -5.92 8.02 1.48
N GLY A 144 -5.75 6.86 2.14
CA GLY A 144 -4.48 6.13 2.18
C GLY A 144 -4.09 5.58 0.80
N GLU A 145 -5.03 4.97 0.09
CA GLU A 145 -4.84 4.48 -1.29
C GLU A 145 -4.44 5.62 -2.22
N LYS A 146 -5.15 6.75 -2.17
CA LYS A 146 -4.82 7.94 -2.95
C LYS A 146 -3.42 8.48 -2.64
N ALA A 147 -3.05 8.54 -1.37
CA ALA A 147 -1.71 8.98 -0.96
C ALA A 147 -0.62 8.02 -1.47
N GLY A 148 -0.89 6.71 -1.45
CA GLY A 148 0.00 5.68 -1.98
C GLY A 148 0.21 5.82 -3.49
N ILE A 149 -0.87 5.96 -4.26
CA ILE A 149 -0.80 6.17 -5.72
C ILE A 149 -0.06 7.47 -6.03
N GLN A 150 -0.35 8.57 -5.30
CA GLN A 150 0.35 9.84 -5.49
C GLN A 150 1.86 9.71 -5.24
N ALA A 151 2.27 9.00 -4.20
CA ALA A 151 3.69 8.74 -3.93
C ALA A 151 4.36 7.91 -5.05
N GLN A 152 3.63 6.96 -5.64
CA GLN A 152 4.13 6.19 -6.79
C GLN A 152 4.28 7.07 -8.04
N MET A 153 3.36 8.00 -8.28
CA MET A 153 3.47 8.98 -9.37
C MET A 153 4.70 9.88 -9.19
N GLU A 154 4.89 10.46 -8.01
CA GLU A 154 6.05 11.31 -7.70
C GLU A 154 7.38 10.56 -7.88
N ALA A 155 7.43 9.30 -7.45
CA ALA A 155 8.61 8.45 -7.65
C ALA A 155 8.87 8.17 -9.14
N ALA A 156 7.83 7.88 -9.91
CA ALA A 156 7.94 7.65 -11.35
C ALA A 156 8.34 8.92 -12.12
N GLU A 157 7.82 10.10 -11.74
CA GLU A 157 8.26 11.39 -12.29
C GLU A 157 9.75 11.65 -12.01
N THR A 158 10.22 11.34 -10.80
CA THR A 158 11.64 11.47 -10.43
C THR A 158 12.54 10.59 -11.30
N VAL A 159 12.15 9.33 -11.52
CA VAL A 159 12.87 8.41 -12.41
C VAL A 159 12.90 8.94 -13.85
N PHE A 160 11.78 9.49 -14.33
CA PHE A 160 11.70 10.08 -15.66
C PHE A 160 12.63 11.30 -15.79
N GLY A 161 12.65 12.19 -14.80
CA GLY A 161 13.54 13.35 -14.73
C GLY A 161 15.01 12.94 -14.80
N LEU A 162 15.42 11.96 -13.98
CA LEU A 162 16.79 11.44 -13.97
C LEU A 162 17.19 10.81 -15.31
N ARG A 163 16.31 10.02 -15.94
CA ARG A 163 16.59 9.44 -17.26
C ARG A 163 16.78 10.52 -18.32
N LYS A 164 15.96 11.57 -18.30
CA LYS A 164 16.06 12.71 -19.22
C LYS A 164 17.37 13.48 -19.02
N GLU A 165 17.78 13.72 -17.77
CA GLU A 165 19.07 14.35 -17.47
C GLU A 165 20.26 13.50 -17.94
N ILE A 166 20.23 12.18 -17.70
CA ILE A 166 21.27 11.25 -18.18
C ILE A 166 21.36 11.27 -19.71
N ALA A 167 20.21 11.31 -20.40
CA ALA A 167 20.18 11.43 -21.86
C ALA A 167 20.76 12.77 -22.35
N GLY A 168 20.46 13.88 -21.65
CA GLY A 168 21.02 15.20 -21.95
C GLY A 168 22.53 15.33 -21.64
N LEU A 169 23.06 14.48 -20.77
CA LEU A 169 24.49 14.40 -20.46
C LEU A 169 25.29 13.52 -21.43
N ARG A 170 24.64 12.78 -22.33
CA ARG A 170 25.37 12.11 -23.42
C ARG A 170 25.95 13.20 -24.34
N PRO A 171 27.28 13.35 -24.42
CA PRO A 171 27.87 14.40 -25.24
C PRO A 171 27.48 14.17 -26.69
N GLU A 172 26.85 15.18 -27.29
CA GLU A 172 26.51 15.25 -28.71
C GLU A 172 27.82 15.11 -29.51
N ALA A 173 28.06 13.91 -30.04
CA ALA A 173 29.08 13.57 -31.02
C ALA A 173 30.42 14.34 -30.92
N ALA A 174 31.11 14.25 -29.78
CA ALA A 174 32.57 14.26 -29.84
C ALA A 174 32.98 12.82 -30.17
N GLU A 175 33.38 12.57 -31.42
CA GLU A 175 33.95 11.31 -31.89
C GLU A 175 35.17 10.92 -31.03
N LEU A 176 34.92 10.36 -29.86
CA LEU A 176 35.95 9.74 -29.06
C LEU A 176 36.34 8.46 -29.81
N PRO A 177 37.63 8.28 -30.13
CA PRO A 177 38.08 7.12 -30.89
C PRO A 177 37.60 5.84 -30.21
N ALA A 178 37.07 4.90 -31.00
CA ALA A 178 36.32 3.72 -30.55
C ALA A 178 36.99 2.91 -29.41
N GLY A 179 38.32 3.00 -29.28
CA GLY A 179 39.05 2.40 -28.16
C GLY A 179 38.74 2.99 -26.77
N VAL A 180 38.49 4.30 -26.67
CA VAL A 180 38.30 5.00 -25.38
C VAL A 180 36.87 4.86 -24.85
N GLN A 181 35.88 4.84 -25.75
CA GLN A 181 34.48 4.65 -25.37
C GLN A 181 34.25 3.26 -24.74
N SER A 182 34.89 2.22 -25.28
CA SER A 182 34.76 0.85 -24.73
C SER A 182 35.40 0.67 -23.34
N GLU A 183 36.46 1.43 -23.03
CA GLU A 183 37.16 1.42 -21.74
C GLU A 183 36.39 2.18 -20.65
N MET A 184 35.90 3.40 -20.95
CA MET A 184 35.10 4.16 -19.98
C MET A 184 33.75 3.51 -19.70
N LEU A 185 33.07 2.98 -20.73
CA LEU A 185 31.77 2.31 -20.55
C LEU A 185 31.92 0.99 -19.78
N LYS A 186 33.01 0.24 -20.00
CA LYS A 186 33.35 -0.92 -19.14
C LYS A 186 33.63 -0.52 -17.70
N ARG A 187 34.32 0.60 -17.46
CA ARG A 187 34.66 1.08 -16.11
C ARG A 187 33.43 1.61 -15.34
N PHE A 188 32.39 2.05 -16.06
CA PHE A 188 31.15 2.56 -15.47
C PHE A 188 30.07 1.48 -15.30
N LEU A 189 29.93 0.55 -16.25
CA LEU A 189 28.93 -0.54 -16.20
C LEU A 189 29.43 -1.77 -15.43
N TRP A 190 30.73 -1.97 -15.35
CA TRP A 190 31.36 -2.99 -14.51
C TRP A 190 32.39 -2.30 -13.60
N PRO A 191 31.95 -1.65 -12.51
CA PRO A 191 32.90 -1.23 -11.49
C PRO A 191 33.64 -2.49 -11.05
N LYS A 192 34.92 -2.55 -11.40
CA LYS A 192 35.84 -3.56 -10.88
C LYS A 192 35.68 -3.48 -9.35
N GLU A 193 35.26 -4.58 -8.73
CA GLU A 193 35.01 -4.71 -7.28
C GLU A 193 36.30 -4.60 -6.43
N GLU A 194 37.09 -3.55 -6.67
CA GLU A 194 38.19 -3.11 -5.82
C GLU A 194 38.07 -1.59 -5.65
N GLY A 195 36.85 -1.13 -5.35
CA GLY A 195 36.58 0.23 -4.94
C GLY A 195 36.69 0.29 -3.43
N ASP A 196 37.76 0.92 -2.94
CA ASP A 196 37.92 1.27 -1.53
C ASP A 196 36.66 1.98 -1.02
N GLU A 197 35.92 1.32 -0.13
CA GLU A 197 34.67 1.85 0.40
C GLU A 197 34.95 3.19 1.10
N LEU A 198 34.17 4.21 0.74
CA LEU A 198 34.13 5.45 1.50
C LEU A 198 33.57 5.17 2.89
N LEU A 199 34.17 5.78 3.91
CA LEU A 199 33.59 5.76 5.25
C LEU A 199 32.24 6.48 5.21
N SER A 200 31.23 5.88 5.84
CA SER A 200 29.95 6.57 6.05
C SER A 200 30.15 7.84 6.88
N VAL A 201 29.23 8.80 6.77
CA VAL A 201 29.30 10.08 7.52
C VAL A 201 29.44 9.85 9.03
N SER A 202 28.76 8.83 9.56
CA SER A 202 28.86 8.44 10.98
C SER A 202 30.22 7.86 11.34
N GLU A 203 30.79 7.01 10.49
CA GLU A 203 32.12 6.41 10.74
C GLU A 203 33.23 7.47 10.63
N ALA A 204 33.20 8.32 9.61
CA ALA A 204 34.19 9.40 9.45
C ALA A 204 34.19 10.34 10.67
N LYS A 205 33.00 10.67 11.17
CA LYS A 205 32.82 11.50 12.37
C LYS A 205 33.29 10.80 13.65
N SER A 206 33.07 9.48 13.81
CA SER A 206 33.54 8.76 15.00
C SER A 206 35.06 8.56 15.00
N LEU A 207 35.66 8.42 13.83
CA LEU A 207 37.10 8.24 13.64
C LEU A 207 37.88 9.56 13.60
N GLY A 208 37.18 10.71 13.60
CA GLY A 208 37.81 12.04 13.55
C GLY A 208 38.50 12.34 12.23
N VAL A 209 38.12 11.66 11.15
CA VAL A 209 38.69 11.85 9.80
C VAL A 209 37.78 12.71 8.93
N PRO A 210 38.31 13.47 7.96
CA PRO A 210 37.50 14.28 7.05
C PRO A 210 36.47 13.44 6.26
N TYR A 211 35.32 14.03 5.95
CA TYR A 211 34.34 13.40 5.05
C TYR A 211 34.96 13.15 3.67
N GLY A 212 34.71 11.96 3.11
CA GLY A 212 35.32 11.51 1.86
C GLY A 212 36.62 10.70 2.02
N THR A 213 37.06 10.41 3.26
CA THR A 213 38.17 9.50 3.53
C THR A 213 37.74 8.04 3.29
N THR A 214 38.55 7.27 2.55
CA THR A 214 38.29 5.84 2.33
C THR A 214 38.69 4.98 3.54
N LYS A 215 38.13 3.77 3.65
CA LYS A 215 38.52 2.82 4.70
C LYS A 215 40.02 2.51 4.67
N SER A 216 40.64 2.36 3.50
CA SER A 216 42.10 2.20 3.39
C SER A 216 42.91 3.42 3.81
N GLN A 217 42.44 4.65 3.52
CA GLN A 217 43.15 5.87 3.93
C GLN A 217 43.14 6.01 5.45
N ALA A 218 42.01 5.72 6.10
CA ALA A 218 41.93 5.69 7.55
C ALA A 218 42.86 4.61 8.15
N ALA A 219 42.90 3.42 7.54
CA ALA A 219 43.83 2.35 7.94
C ALA A 219 45.31 2.73 7.76
N ALA A 220 45.66 3.41 6.65
CA ALA A 220 47.01 3.91 6.38
C ALA A 220 47.45 5.01 7.36
N MET A 221 46.49 5.73 7.96
CA MET A 221 46.73 6.71 9.03
C MET A 221 46.85 6.07 10.42
N GLY A 222 46.81 4.73 10.52
CA GLY A 222 46.87 4.00 11.79
C GLY A 222 45.57 4.07 12.59
N ILE A 223 44.47 4.50 11.96
CA ILE A 223 43.14 4.61 12.57
C ILE A 223 42.40 3.32 12.21
N THR A 224 42.65 2.26 12.97
CA THR A 224 41.86 1.03 12.85
C THR A 224 40.46 1.26 13.43
N PRO A 225 39.37 1.06 12.66
CA PRO A 225 38.03 1.18 13.21
C PRO A 225 37.88 0.16 14.34
N ALA A 226 37.53 0.65 15.53
CA ALA A 226 37.08 -0.23 16.59
C ALA A 226 35.89 -1.04 16.05
N ALA A 227 35.91 -2.36 16.24
CA ALA A 227 34.81 -3.22 15.85
C ALA A 227 33.51 -2.56 16.36
N PRO A 228 32.54 -2.28 15.48
CA PRO A 228 31.35 -1.54 15.87
C PRO A 228 30.68 -2.31 17.00
N THR A 229 30.60 -1.70 18.18
CA THR A 229 29.62 -2.12 19.18
C THR A 229 28.28 -2.08 18.45
N PRO A 230 27.53 -3.19 18.36
CA PRO A 230 26.29 -3.23 17.60
C PRO A 230 25.36 -2.18 18.18
N THR A 231 25.30 -1.02 17.53
CA THR A 231 24.22 -0.07 17.73
C THR A 231 22.97 -0.85 17.33
N PRO A 232 21.94 -0.99 18.19
CA PRO A 232 20.74 -1.70 17.81
C PRO A 232 20.21 -1.01 16.55
N THR A 233 20.35 -1.68 15.41
CA THR A 233 19.70 -1.29 14.17
C THR A 233 18.24 -1.11 14.53
N PRO A 234 17.60 0.04 14.26
CA PRO A 234 16.16 0.15 14.40
C PRO A 234 15.58 -0.96 13.53
N THR A 235 15.05 -2.00 14.16
CA THR A 235 14.36 -3.06 13.46
C THR A 235 13.30 -2.36 12.64
N PRO A 236 13.28 -2.50 11.30
CA PRO A 236 12.21 -1.92 10.51
C PRO A 236 10.91 -2.37 11.15
N THR A 237 10.09 -1.42 11.61
CA THR A 237 8.76 -1.71 12.12
C THR A 237 7.96 -2.23 10.95
N VAL A 238 8.00 -3.55 10.75
CA VAL A 238 7.14 -4.25 9.81
C VAL A 238 5.72 -3.88 10.20
N ASP A 239 4.99 -3.24 9.29
CA ASP A 239 3.60 -2.88 9.51
C ASP A 239 2.72 -4.13 9.40
N TYR A 240 2.77 -4.95 10.44
CA TYR A 240 2.05 -6.21 10.54
C TYR A 240 0.54 -6.03 10.37
N ARG A 241 0.00 -4.82 10.60
CA ARG A 241 -1.44 -4.55 10.43
C ARG A 241 -1.85 -4.69 8.97
N ASN A 242 -1.07 -4.12 8.06
CA ASN A 242 -1.36 -4.20 6.62
C ASN A 242 -1.18 -5.64 6.12
N ILE A 243 -0.17 -6.35 6.62
CA ILE A 243 0.09 -7.74 6.25
C ILE A 243 -1.09 -8.63 6.67
N LEU A 244 -1.54 -8.53 7.92
CA LEU A 244 -2.68 -9.29 8.42
C LEU A 244 -3.96 -8.95 7.67
N TYR A 245 -4.19 -7.67 7.39
CA TYR A 245 -5.34 -7.24 6.60
C TYR A 245 -5.35 -7.85 5.19
N ASN A 246 -4.20 -7.87 4.51
CA ASN A 246 -4.08 -8.40 3.15
C ASN A 246 -4.34 -9.90 3.05
N VAL A 247 -4.06 -10.67 4.12
CA VAL A 247 -4.42 -12.09 4.19
C VAL A 247 -5.81 -12.33 4.76
N GLY A 248 -6.57 -11.28 5.09
CA GLY A 248 -7.91 -11.38 5.63
C GLY A 248 -7.96 -11.79 7.11
N LEU A 249 -6.91 -11.54 7.88
CA LEU A 249 -6.84 -11.79 9.32
C LEU A 249 -7.14 -10.52 10.13
N PRO A 250 -7.91 -10.63 11.24
CA PRO A 250 -8.23 -9.46 12.04
C PRO A 250 -7.02 -9.00 12.87
N VAL A 251 -6.78 -7.69 12.92
CA VAL A 251 -5.57 -7.10 13.54
C VAL A 251 -5.47 -7.36 15.05
N ASN A 252 -6.60 -7.61 15.72
CA ASN A 252 -6.65 -7.88 17.16
C ASN A 252 -6.11 -9.27 17.56
N ILE A 253 -5.75 -10.11 16.59
CA ILE A 253 -5.12 -11.41 16.88
C ILE A 253 -3.66 -11.28 17.29
N ALA A 254 -3.04 -10.12 17.03
CA ALA A 254 -1.64 -9.82 17.30
C ALA A 254 -1.48 -8.82 18.46
N THR A 255 -0.42 -8.98 19.23
CA THR A 255 0.02 -8.04 20.25
C THR A 255 0.70 -6.84 19.58
N THR A 256 0.97 -5.79 20.37
CA THR A 256 1.73 -4.62 19.88
C THR A 256 3.15 -4.96 19.42
N LYS A 257 3.70 -6.10 19.86
CA LYS A 257 5.00 -6.62 19.43
C LYS A 257 4.95 -7.45 18.15
N GLY A 258 3.76 -7.62 17.58
CA GLY A 258 3.55 -8.44 16.39
C GLY A 258 3.56 -9.93 16.68
N GLU A 259 3.38 -10.38 17.92
CA GLU A 259 3.21 -11.80 18.31
C GLU A 259 1.72 -12.17 18.40
N LEU A 260 1.33 -13.43 18.23
CA LEU A 260 -0.06 -13.85 18.50
C LEU A 260 -0.47 -13.52 19.94
N THR A 261 -1.69 -13.02 20.13
CA THR A 261 -2.24 -12.86 21.48
C THR A 261 -2.51 -14.23 22.10
N LYS A 262 -2.43 -14.31 23.43
CA LYS A 262 -2.76 -15.53 24.16
C LYS A 262 -4.15 -16.07 23.79
N GLY A 263 -5.15 -15.19 23.65
CA GLY A 263 -6.51 -15.60 23.27
C GLY A 263 -6.60 -16.20 21.87
N SER A 264 -5.83 -15.70 20.90
CA SER A 264 -5.74 -16.29 19.56
C SER A 264 -5.09 -17.67 19.59
N LEU A 265 -4.01 -17.80 20.37
CA LEU A 265 -3.23 -19.02 20.50
C LEU A 265 -4.04 -20.12 21.23
N ASP A 266 -4.75 -19.76 22.29
CA ASP A 266 -5.66 -20.68 23.01
C ASP A 266 -6.76 -21.23 22.06
N LYS A 267 -7.32 -20.39 21.18
CA LYS A 267 -8.31 -20.83 20.18
C LYS A 267 -7.73 -21.85 19.18
N LEU A 268 -6.51 -21.60 18.69
CA LEU A 268 -5.83 -22.50 17.75
C LEU A 268 -5.51 -23.85 18.42
N VAL A 269 -5.05 -23.82 19.67
CA VAL A 269 -4.80 -25.04 20.44
C VAL A 269 -6.09 -25.82 20.68
N ASN A 270 -7.19 -25.15 20.99
CA ASN A 270 -8.51 -25.80 21.12
C ASN A 270 -9.00 -26.39 19.80
N ALA A 271 -8.63 -25.82 18.66
CA ALA A 271 -8.86 -26.38 17.33
C ALA A 271 -7.88 -27.52 16.96
N GLY A 272 -7.05 -27.97 17.91
CA GLY A 272 -6.12 -29.09 17.76
C GLY A 272 -4.78 -28.73 17.12
N MET A 273 -4.47 -27.44 16.95
CA MET A 273 -3.20 -27.00 16.38
C MET A 273 -2.08 -26.93 17.44
N PRO A 274 -0.91 -27.53 17.23
CA PRO A 274 0.23 -27.36 18.11
C PRO A 274 0.69 -25.89 18.14
N VAL A 275 1.09 -25.41 19.33
CA VAL A 275 1.53 -24.02 19.55
C VAL A 275 2.66 -23.61 18.60
N ASP A 276 3.66 -24.48 18.44
CA ASP A 276 4.82 -24.19 17.58
C ASP A 276 4.43 -24.08 16.11
N THR A 277 3.45 -24.89 15.66
CA THR A 277 2.91 -24.83 14.29
C THR A 277 2.11 -23.55 14.07
N ALA A 278 1.25 -23.19 15.01
CA ALA A 278 0.49 -21.93 14.98
C ALA A 278 1.42 -20.71 14.90
N GLN A 279 2.47 -20.68 15.74
CA GLN A 279 3.44 -19.60 15.76
C GLN A 279 4.26 -19.56 14.46
N GLY A 280 4.71 -20.72 13.95
CA GLY A 280 5.47 -20.78 12.69
C GLY A 280 4.67 -20.30 11.47
N ILE A 281 3.39 -20.67 11.37
CA ILE A 281 2.49 -20.16 10.31
C ILE A 281 2.34 -18.64 10.41
N TYR A 282 2.08 -18.14 11.62
CA TYR A 282 1.89 -16.72 11.86
C TYR A 282 3.17 -15.91 11.56
N ASP A 283 4.33 -16.38 12.02
CA ASP A 283 5.62 -15.73 11.78
C ASP A 283 5.94 -15.66 10.29
N ALA A 284 5.63 -16.71 9.52
CA ALA A 284 5.77 -16.70 8.06
C ALA A 284 4.85 -15.64 7.40
N ILE A 285 3.59 -15.56 7.82
CA ILE A 285 2.67 -14.52 7.31
C ILE A 285 3.24 -13.13 7.60
N ILE A 286 3.67 -12.86 8.83
CA ILE A 286 4.21 -11.56 9.25
C ILE A 286 5.51 -11.20 8.53
N GLN A 287 6.30 -12.20 8.13
CA GLN A 287 7.48 -12.00 7.28
C GLN A 287 7.13 -11.71 5.81
N GLY A 288 5.85 -11.73 5.44
CA GLY A 288 5.36 -11.38 4.11
C GLY A 288 5.28 -12.56 3.14
N TYR A 289 5.41 -13.80 3.62
CA TYR A 289 5.17 -14.97 2.78
C TYR A 289 3.70 -15.05 2.37
N THR A 290 3.44 -15.45 1.12
CA THR A 290 2.07 -15.67 0.66
C THR A 290 1.49 -16.93 1.29
N LEU A 291 0.16 -17.05 1.33
CA LEU A 291 -0.49 -18.25 1.86
C LEU A 291 -0.08 -19.53 1.08
N GLU A 292 0.23 -19.40 -0.22
CA GLU A 292 0.70 -20.54 -1.00
C GLU A 292 2.14 -20.94 -0.65
N ASP A 293 3.02 -19.97 -0.37
CA ASP A 293 4.37 -20.25 0.13
C ASP A 293 4.31 -21.00 1.47
N VAL A 294 3.41 -20.59 2.36
CA VAL A 294 3.19 -21.26 3.65
C VAL A 294 2.65 -22.68 3.45
N ARG A 295 1.69 -22.90 2.53
CA ARG A 295 1.20 -24.26 2.19
C ARG A 295 2.30 -25.13 1.61
N GLN A 296 3.16 -24.57 0.76
CA GLN A 296 4.29 -25.30 0.21
C GLN A 296 5.28 -25.69 1.30
N TYR A 297 5.63 -24.75 2.18
CA TYR A 297 6.51 -25.01 3.32
C TYR A 297 5.96 -26.11 4.24
N LEU A 298 4.65 -26.10 4.53
CA LEU A 298 4.01 -27.15 5.34
C LEU A 298 4.13 -28.52 4.67
N ARG A 299 3.84 -28.61 3.36
CA ARG A 299 3.99 -29.85 2.57
C ARG A 299 5.42 -30.39 2.60
N GLU A 300 6.41 -29.52 2.43
CA GLU A 300 7.84 -29.90 2.44
C GLU A 300 8.29 -30.43 3.80
N ASN A 301 7.66 -29.99 4.89
CA ASN A 301 7.93 -30.45 6.25
C ASN A 301 7.01 -31.61 6.70
N GLY A 302 6.24 -32.20 5.79
CA GLY A 302 5.35 -33.32 6.09
C GLY A 302 4.13 -32.96 6.96
N VAL A 303 3.78 -31.66 7.02
CA VAL A 303 2.57 -31.18 7.68
C VAL A 303 1.46 -31.04 6.66
N ASP A 304 0.25 -31.46 7.00
CA ASP A 304 -0.90 -31.34 6.09
C ASP A 304 -1.22 -29.85 5.84
N PRO A 305 -1.23 -29.37 4.57
CA PRO A 305 -1.55 -27.98 4.26
C PRO A 305 -2.96 -27.56 4.69
N ALA A 306 -3.89 -28.49 4.94
CA ALA A 306 -5.20 -28.20 5.50
C ALA A 306 -5.13 -27.51 6.88
N ILE A 307 -4.01 -27.66 7.61
CA ILE A 307 -3.81 -26.97 8.88
C ILE A 307 -3.78 -25.45 8.72
N LEU A 308 -3.36 -24.94 7.56
CA LEU A 308 -3.43 -23.50 7.26
C LEU A 308 -4.88 -23.03 7.16
N ASP A 309 -5.75 -23.84 6.58
CA ASP A 309 -7.17 -23.48 6.46
C ASP A 309 -7.84 -23.45 7.84
N ILE A 310 -7.52 -24.41 8.72
CA ILE A 310 -7.93 -24.40 10.14
C ILE A 310 -7.42 -23.12 10.82
N PHE A 311 -6.14 -22.77 10.65
CA PHE A 311 -5.56 -21.55 11.20
C PHE A 311 -6.34 -20.30 10.80
N MET A 312 -6.62 -20.15 9.50
CA MET A 312 -7.33 -18.99 8.95
C MET A 312 -8.77 -18.93 9.46
N MET A 313 -9.51 -20.04 9.39
CA MET A 313 -10.91 -20.11 9.83
C MET A 313 -11.06 -19.79 11.32
N THR A 314 -10.20 -20.37 12.16
CA THR A 314 -10.23 -20.16 13.62
C THR A 314 -9.97 -18.70 13.97
N LEU A 315 -9.01 -18.04 13.33
CA LEU A 315 -8.65 -16.66 13.64
C LEU A 315 -9.59 -15.62 13.04
N GLN A 316 -10.21 -15.92 11.89
CA GLN A 316 -11.27 -15.07 11.30
C GLN A 316 -12.56 -15.09 12.11
N GLY A 317 -12.69 -15.99 13.08
CA GLY A 317 -13.87 -16.09 13.92
C GLY A 317 -15.08 -16.62 13.15
N TYR A 318 -14.85 -17.47 12.14
CA TYR A 318 -15.92 -18.33 11.63
C TYR A 318 -16.49 -19.09 12.83
N LYS A 319 -17.76 -18.83 13.13
CA LYS A 319 -18.42 -19.38 14.30
C LYS A 319 -18.34 -20.89 14.23
N GLU A 320 -17.87 -21.51 15.31
CA GLU A 320 -18.05 -22.94 15.57
C GLU A 320 -19.46 -23.34 15.17
N GLY A 321 -19.54 -24.09 14.08
CA GLY A 321 -20.72 -24.68 13.49
C GLY A 321 -20.23 -25.88 12.68
N ASP A 322 -21.16 -26.74 12.26
CA ASP A 322 -20.92 -28.10 11.74
C ASP A 322 -19.76 -28.25 10.73
N GLU A 323 -19.37 -27.19 10.01
CA GLU A 323 -18.27 -27.18 9.04
C GLU A 323 -16.87 -27.23 9.66
N LEU A 324 -16.62 -26.56 10.80
CA LEU A 324 -15.29 -26.57 11.44
C LEU A 324 -15.05 -27.93 12.13
N ASP A 325 -16.06 -28.46 12.79
CA ASP A 325 -15.99 -29.78 13.44
C ASP A 325 -15.77 -30.89 12.40
N ALA A 326 -16.44 -30.81 11.24
CA ALA A 326 -16.24 -31.76 10.14
C ALA A 326 -14.83 -31.69 9.53
N LEU A 327 -14.19 -30.51 9.51
CA LEU A 327 -12.81 -30.35 9.08
C LEU A 327 -11.83 -30.90 10.13
N ILE A 328 -12.04 -30.58 11.41
CA ILE A 328 -11.21 -31.08 12.51
C ILE A 328 -11.24 -32.61 12.55
N GLU A 329 -12.43 -33.23 12.53
CA GLU A 329 -12.58 -34.70 12.57
C GLU A 329 -11.97 -35.40 11.34
N LYS A 330 -11.89 -34.71 10.20
CA LYS A 330 -11.32 -35.27 8.98
C LYS A 330 -9.79 -35.29 8.98
N TYR A 331 -9.14 -34.35 9.65
CA TYR A 331 -7.71 -34.08 9.49
C TYR A 331 -6.87 -34.29 10.76
N LEU A 332 -7.49 -34.45 11.94
CA LEU A 332 -6.83 -34.74 13.22
C LEU A 332 -7.29 -36.08 13.80
#